data_AF-A0A524FRC5-F1
#
_entry.id   AF-A0A524FRC5-F1
#
_cell.length_a   1.000
_cell.length_b   1.000
_cell.length_c   1.000
_cell.angle_alpha   90.00
_cell.angle_beta   90.00
_cell.angle_gamma   90.00
#
_symmetry.space_group_name_H-M   'P 1'
#
loop_
_entity.id
_entity.type
_entity.pdbx_description
1 polymer ?
#
loop_
_entity_poly.entity_id
_entity_poly.type
_entity_poly.pdbx_seq_one_letter_code
_entity_poly.pdbx_strand_id
1 'polypeptide(L)'
;MEASLRDMLKHGRKFERMSTDQPGVFIRKIPPSVEEPAFLALEINPLDENNLPMSRFGIIIRSKEQLDAVRAIITSECVDEILGEIESVSNLEINDD
;
A
#
# COMPACT_ATOMS: atom_id res chain seq x y z
N MET A 1 7.24 -1.06 20.42
CA MET A 1 6.29 -1.22 19.30
C MET A 1 4.90 -1.60 19.77
N GLU A 2 4.69 -2.79 20.36
CA GLU A 2 3.32 -3.26 20.73
C GLU A 2 2.49 -2.26 21.54
N ALA A 3 3.08 -1.63 22.56
CA ALA A 3 2.39 -0.63 23.39
C ALA A 3 1.87 0.56 22.55
N SER A 4 2.69 1.09 21.64
CA SER A 4 2.33 2.17 20.72
C SER A 4 1.21 1.77 19.77
N LEU A 5 1.19 0.52 19.30
CA LEU A 5 0.11 0.00 18.46
C LEU A 5 -1.21 -0.10 19.23
N ARG A 6 -1.16 -0.60 20.47
CA ARG A 6 -2.36 -0.66 21.33
C ARG A 6 -2.90 0.73 21.62
N ASP A 7 -2.02 1.69 21.87
CA ASP A 7 -2.40 3.08 22.10
C ASP A 7 -3.02 3.71 20.85
N MET A 8 -2.38 3.60 19.69
CA MET A 8 -2.91 4.06 18.41
C MET A 8 -4.29 3.45 18.10
N LEU A 9 -4.45 2.13 18.29
CA LEU A 9 -5.73 1.46 18.06
C LEU A 9 -6.85 2.02 18.96
N LYS A 10 -6.56 2.29 20.24
CA LYS A 10 -7.55 2.79 21.20
C LYS A 10 -7.81 4.30 21.05
N HIS A 11 -6.76 5.09 20.96
CA HIS A 11 -6.82 6.56 21.13
C HIS A 11 -6.43 7.34 19.87
N GLY A 12 -5.81 6.70 18.88
CA GLY A 12 -5.41 7.36 17.63
C GLY A 12 -6.58 7.95 16.84
N ARG A 13 -6.29 8.96 16.02
CA ARG A 13 -7.25 9.63 15.15
C ARG A 13 -7.72 8.73 14.02
N LYS A 14 -8.88 9.04 13.44
CA LYS A 14 -9.37 8.34 12.23
C LYS A 14 -8.33 8.49 11.11
N PHE A 15 -7.96 7.38 10.48
CA PHE A 15 -6.94 7.34 9.42
C PHE A 15 -5.56 7.84 9.84
N GLU A 16 -5.26 7.82 11.14
CA GLU A 16 -3.92 8.14 11.62
C GLU A 16 -2.89 7.21 10.99
N ARG A 17 -1.74 7.79 10.66
CA ARG A 17 -0.60 7.11 10.05
C ARG A 17 0.61 7.26 10.97
N MET A 18 1.27 6.15 11.26
CA MET A 18 2.50 6.06 12.05
C MET A 18 3.61 5.53 11.14
N SER A 19 4.75 6.21 11.10
CA SER A 19 5.93 5.76 10.35
C SER A 19 6.60 4.56 11.00
N THR A 20 7.28 3.75 10.20
CA THR A 20 8.16 2.68 10.67
C THR A 20 9.61 2.98 10.27
N ASP A 21 10.55 2.18 10.77
CA ASP A 21 11.97 2.30 10.39
C ASP A 21 12.23 1.87 8.93
N GLN A 22 11.26 1.21 8.28
CA GLN A 22 11.31 0.84 6.88
C GLN A 22 10.65 1.94 6.01
N PRO A 23 11.41 2.64 5.15
CA PRO A 23 10.84 3.60 4.22
C PRO A 23 9.78 2.96 3.33
N GLY A 24 8.70 3.70 3.07
CA GLY A 24 7.56 3.21 2.29
C GLY A 24 6.60 2.31 3.06
N VAL A 25 6.90 1.96 4.33
CA VAL A 25 6.04 1.14 5.17
C VAL A 25 5.53 1.94 6.37
N PHE A 26 4.21 1.95 6.50
CA PHE A 26 3.50 2.70 7.53
C PHE A 26 2.48 1.83 8.22
N ILE A 27 2.08 2.24 9.42
CA ILE A 27 0.98 1.64 10.15
C ILE A 27 -0.17 2.63 10.07
N ARG A 28 -1.34 2.17 9.63
CA ARG A 28 -2.53 3.00 9.48
C ARG A 28 -3.66 2.49 10.35
N LYS A 29 -4.32 3.41 11.06
CA LYS A 29 -5.56 3.13 11.79
C LYS A 29 -6.74 3.27 10.87
N ILE A 30 -7.48 2.19 10.67
CA ILE A 30 -8.76 2.21 9.99
C ILE A 30 -9.85 2.41 11.05
N PRO A 31 -10.70 3.45 10.92
CA PRO A 31 -11.80 3.67 11.85
C PRO A 31 -12.83 2.53 11.75
N PRO A 32 -13.66 2.31 12.79
CA PRO A 32 -14.72 1.32 12.72
C PRO A 32 -15.73 1.70 11.64
N SER A 33 -16.30 0.70 10.99
CA SER A 33 -17.45 0.82 10.10
C SER A 33 -18.67 0.13 10.73
N VAL A 34 -19.78 0.07 10.00
CA VAL A 34 -20.97 -0.69 10.44
C VAL A 34 -20.67 -2.19 10.52
N GLU A 35 -19.79 -2.69 9.63
CA GLU A 35 -19.51 -4.11 9.46
C GLU A 35 -18.33 -4.58 10.29
N GLU A 36 -17.39 -3.68 10.62
CA GLU A 36 -16.15 -4.06 11.28
C GLU A 36 -15.67 -3.06 12.34
N PRO A 37 -15.06 -3.56 13.44
CA PRO A 37 -14.45 -2.69 14.44
C PRO A 37 -13.19 -2.02 13.89
N ALA A 38 -12.70 -1.00 14.59
CA ALA A 38 -11.44 -0.34 14.26
C ALA A 38 -10.29 -1.34 14.26
N PHE A 39 -9.34 -1.18 13.33
CA PHE A 39 -8.16 -2.02 13.24
C PHE A 39 -6.94 -1.23 12.78
N LEU A 40 -5.77 -1.83 12.95
CA LEU A 40 -4.53 -1.34 12.35
C LEU A 40 -4.19 -2.19 11.13
N ALA A 41 -3.63 -1.54 10.12
CA ALA A 41 -3.15 -2.19 8.90
C ALA A 41 -1.76 -1.66 8.55
N LEU A 42 -1.02 -2.46 7.78
CA LEU A 42 0.17 -1.99 7.07
C LEU A 42 -0.28 -1.21 5.84
N GLU A 43 0.32 -0.05 5.62
CA GLU A 43 0.22 0.70 4.38
C GLU A 43 1.58 0.64 3.70
N ILE A 44 1.62 0.06 2.50
CA ILE A 44 2.82 -0.02 1.65
C ILE A 44 2.69 1.02 0.55
N ASN A 45 3.65 1.92 0.44
CA ASN A 45 3.71 2.93 -0.60
C ASN A 45 5.14 3.02 -1.14
N PRO A 46 5.37 2.59 -2.41
CA PRO A 46 6.67 2.74 -3.05
C PRO A 46 7.11 4.20 -3.03
N LEU A 47 8.39 4.42 -2.78
CA LEU A 47 8.98 5.76 -2.78
C LEU A 47 9.89 5.92 -4.00
N ASP A 48 9.93 7.13 -4.53
CA ASP A 48 10.90 7.51 -5.55
C ASP A 48 12.30 7.79 -4.94
N GLU A 49 13.24 8.20 -5.79
CA GLU A 49 14.60 8.57 -5.40
C GLU A 49 14.68 9.72 -4.38
N ASN A 50 13.64 10.54 -4.27
CA ASN A 50 13.53 11.66 -3.34
C ASN A 50 12.81 11.27 -2.03
N ASN A 51 12.54 9.98 -1.81
CA ASN A 51 11.71 9.45 -0.72
C ASN A 51 10.26 9.97 -0.74
N LEU A 52 9.76 10.40 -1.89
CA LEU A 52 8.38 10.82 -2.07
C LEU A 52 7.52 9.64 -2.51
N PRO A 53 6.28 9.51 -2.01
CA PRO A 53 5.39 8.43 -2.43
C PRO A 53 5.07 8.49 -3.92
N MET A 54 5.25 7.37 -4.63
CA MET A 54 4.91 7.23 -6.04
C MET A 54 3.39 7.17 -6.27
N SER A 55 2.61 6.90 -5.22
CA SER A 55 1.16 6.88 -5.27
C SER A 55 0.54 7.73 -4.17
N ARG A 56 -0.59 8.39 -4.49
CA ARG A 56 -1.44 9.08 -3.50
C ARG A 56 -2.04 8.12 -2.48
N PHE A 57 -2.28 6.88 -2.90
CA PHE A 57 -2.88 5.82 -2.07
C PHE A 57 -1.92 4.64 -1.95
N GLY A 58 -1.50 4.33 -0.73
CA GLY A 58 -0.75 3.11 -0.45
C GLY A 58 -1.65 1.87 -0.45
N ILE A 59 -1.04 0.71 -0.65
CA ILE A 59 -1.71 -0.59 -0.56
C ILE A 59 -1.91 -0.92 0.91
N ILE A 60 -3.17 -1.15 1.31
CA ILE A 60 -3.54 -1.49 2.69
C ILE A 60 -3.56 -3.01 2.86
N ILE A 61 -2.72 -3.50 3.77
CA ILE A 61 -2.56 -4.92 4.09
C ILE A 61 -2.93 -5.17 5.55
N ARG A 62 -3.97 -5.96 5.78
CA ARG A 62 -4.55 -6.25 7.10
C ARG A 62 -4.06 -7.56 7.70
N SER A 63 -3.63 -8.51 6.88
CA SER A 63 -3.22 -9.84 7.33
C SER A 63 -1.96 -10.33 6.65
N LYS A 64 -1.31 -11.30 7.29
CA LYS A 64 -0.15 -12.00 6.72
C LYS A 64 -0.50 -12.77 5.45
N GLU A 65 -1.67 -13.40 5.42
CA GLU A 65 -2.21 -14.08 4.25
C GLU A 65 -2.38 -13.14 3.06
N GLN A 66 -2.98 -11.95 3.29
CA GLN A 66 -3.13 -10.94 2.24
C GLN A 66 -1.76 -10.46 1.75
N LEU A 67 -0.79 -10.25 2.65
CA LEU A 67 0.57 -9.87 2.27
C LEU A 67 1.22 -10.92 1.36
N ASP A 68 1.06 -12.20 1.70
CA ASP A 68 1.67 -13.30 0.95
C ASP A 68 0.97 -13.50 -0.40
N ALA A 69 -0.35 -13.30 -0.48
CA ALA A 69 -1.08 -13.29 -1.75
C ALA A 69 -0.64 -12.13 -2.65
N VAL A 70 -0.49 -10.91 -2.10
CA VAL A 70 0.03 -9.76 -2.85
C VAL A 70 1.44 -10.04 -3.36
N ARG A 71 2.32 -10.58 -2.52
CA ARG A 71 3.68 -10.98 -2.91
C ARG A 71 3.67 -11.94 -4.09
N ALA A 72 2.86 -12.99 -4.05
CA ALA A 72 2.76 -13.96 -5.14
C ALA A 72 2.35 -13.32 -6.47
N ILE A 73 1.46 -12.32 -6.45
CA ILE A 73 1.04 -11.60 -7.66
C ILE A 73 2.17 -10.72 -8.18
N ILE A 74 2.76 -9.87 -7.34
CA ILE A 74 3.76 -8.88 -7.78
C ILE A 74 5.11 -9.49 -8.16
N THR A 75 5.40 -10.73 -7.76
CA THR A 75 6.61 -11.45 -8.18
C THR A 75 6.37 -12.38 -9.37
N SER A 76 5.20 -12.31 -10.01
CA SER A 76 4.88 -13.17 -11.16
C SER A 76 5.37 -12.52 -12.47
N GLU A 77 6.02 -13.31 -13.31
CA GLU A 77 6.53 -12.86 -14.62
C GLU A 77 5.41 -12.30 -15.50
N CYS A 78 4.21 -12.88 -15.40
CA CYS A 78 3.02 -12.42 -16.12
C CYS A 78 2.66 -10.96 -15.81
N VAL A 79 2.85 -10.49 -14.57
CA VAL A 79 2.57 -9.09 -14.22
C VAL A 79 3.60 -8.15 -14.86
N ASP A 80 4.87 -8.56 -14.90
CA ASP A 80 5.93 -7.79 -15.55
C ASP A 80 5.73 -7.71 -17.07
N GLU A 81 5.34 -8.82 -17.71
CA GLU A 81 5.01 -8.88 -19.14
C GLU A 81 3.86 -7.94 -19.50
N ILE A 82 2.74 -8.03 -18.76
CA ILE A 82 1.57 -7.17 -18.98
C ILE A 82 1.94 -5.69 -18.81
N LEU A 83 2.72 -5.36 -17.77
CA LEU A 83 3.16 -3.98 -17.56
C LEU A 83 4.04 -3.48 -18.70
N GLY A 84 4.97 -4.31 -19.18
CA GLY A 84 5.82 -3.99 -20.33
C GLY A 84 5.02 -3.76 -21.62
N GLU A 85 3.97 -4.55 -21.86
CA GLU A 85 3.05 -4.34 -22.99
C GLU A 85 2.30 -3.00 -22.86
N ILE A 86 1.81 -2.67 -21.66
CA ILE A 86 1.12 -1.40 -21.40
C ILE A 86 2.07 -0.20 -21.64
N GLU A 87 3.30 -0.27 -21.13
CA GLU A 87 4.32 0.76 -21.34
C GLU A 87 4.67 0.91 -22.82
N SER A 88 4.76 -0.21 -23.55
CA SER A 88 5.03 -0.21 -24.98
C SER A 88 3.94 0.52 -25.76
N VAL A 89 2.66 0.27 -25.45
CA VAL A 89 1.53 0.95 -26.10
C VAL A 89 1.47 2.43 -25.71
N SER A 90 1.69 2.75 -24.42
CA SER A 90 1.58 4.12 -23.92
C SER A 90 2.66 5.05 -24.47
N ASN A 91 3.81 4.49 -24.87
CA ASN A 91 4.92 5.23 -25.49
C ASN A 91 4.80 5.33 -27.03
N LEU A 92 3.80 4.70 -27.65
CA LEU A 92 3.50 4.91 -29.05
C LEU A 92 2.66 6.18 -29.17
N GLU A 93 3.16 7.18 -29.91
CA GLU A 93 2.35 8.34 -30.30
C GLU A 93 1.11 7.84 -31.05
N ILE A 94 -0.06 7.98 -30.42
CA ILE A 94 -1.33 7.72 -31.09
C ILE A 94 -1.57 8.89 -32.04
N ASN A 95 -1.21 8.70 -33.31
CA ASN A 95 -1.70 9.55 -34.39
C ASN A 95 -3.14 9.10 -34.66
N ASP A 96 -4.11 9.85 -34.14
CA ASP A 96 -5.52 9.72 -34.50
C ASP A 96 -5.70 10.25 -35.94
N ASP A 97 -5.71 9.34 -36.93
CA ASP A 97 -6.21 9.58 -38.29
C ASP A 97 -7.72 9.32 -38.39
#